data_AF-A0A9E2P7W7-F1
#
_entry.id   AF-A0A9E2P7W7-F1
#
_cell.length_a   1.000
_cell.length_b   1.000
_cell.length_c   1.000
_cell.angle_alpha   90.00
_cell.angle_beta   90.00
_cell.angle_gamma   90.00
#
_symmetry.space_group_name_H-M   'P 1'
#
loop_
_entity.id
_entity.type
_entity.pdbx_description
1 polymer ?
#
loop_
_entity_poly.entity_id
_entity_poly.type
_entity_poly.pdbx_seq_one_letter_code
_entity_poly.pdbx_strand_id
1 'polypeptide(L)'
;MSIDVVIVSAARTPVGSFLGGLSSLSAAQLGEVAIRAALGRADVGPEEVDEVILGHVLQAAAGQGPARQAAMGAGIPKETPAWSLNQICGSGLRAMAIAAQQIQLGDARIVVAGGQESMSQAPHAQALRTGQKMGDLKLIDTMISDGLWDSFNGYHMGQTAENVAEAFQISRGDQDAFAVASQNKAEAAQAAGRFDDEIAPVTIKGRKGDVVVDKDEYIRHGATLEATQGLKPAFAKEGSVTAANASGLNDGA
;
A
#
# COMPACT_ATOMS: atom_id res chain seq x y z
N MET A 1 33.86 2.04 12.73
CA MET A 1 33.70 0.89 11.82
C MET A 1 32.36 1.09 11.13
N SER A 2 32.26 0.85 9.83
CA SER A 2 30.95 0.85 9.14
C SER A 2 30.19 -0.40 9.59
N ILE A 3 28.95 -0.25 10.08
CA ILE A 3 28.07 -1.39 10.36
C ILE A 3 27.40 -1.76 9.03
N ASP A 4 27.60 -3.00 8.58
CA ASP A 4 26.90 -3.52 7.41
C ASP A 4 25.44 -3.80 7.77
N VAL A 5 24.52 -3.31 6.93
CA VAL A 5 23.08 -3.51 7.10
C VAL A 5 22.60 -4.53 6.09
N VAL A 6 21.82 -5.51 6.56
CA VAL A 6 21.28 -6.59 5.72
C VAL A 6 19.78 -6.73 5.93
N ILE A 7 19.09 -7.25 4.91
CA ILE A 7 17.69 -7.68 5.01
C ILE A 7 17.71 -9.17 5.35
N VAL A 8 17.20 -9.54 6.53
CA VAL A 8 17.18 -10.93 7.00
C VAL A 8 15.93 -11.70 6.57
N SER A 9 14.83 -10.99 6.27
CA SER A 9 13.61 -11.56 5.69
C SER A 9 12.78 -10.50 4.99
N ALA A 10 11.87 -10.94 4.13
CA ALA A 10 10.84 -10.10 3.51
C ALA A 10 9.52 -10.87 3.48
N ALA A 11 8.42 -10.17 3.76
CA ALA A 11 7.07 -10.69 3.64
C ALA A 11 6.11 -9.56 3.26
N ARG A 12 5.06 -9.91 2.52
CA ARG A 12 3.95 -9.01 2.20
C ARG A 12 2.64 -9.77 2.27
N THR A 13 1.54 -9.09 2.52
CA THR A 13 0.21 -9.67 2.23
C THR A 13 0.01 -9.80 0.72
N PRO A 14 -1.02 -10.52 0.25
CA PRO A 14 -1.52 -10.29 -1.09
C PRO A 14 -1.91 -8.82 -1.27
N VAL A 15 -1.87 -8.33 -2.50
CA VAL A 15 -2.40 -7.04 -2.87
C VAL A 15 -3.88 -7.21 -3.22
N GLY A 16 -4.74 -6.73 -2.33
CA GLY A 16 -6.19 -6.73 -2.50
C GLY A 16 -6.64 -5.66 -3.49
N SER A 17 -7.69 -5.94 -4.25
CA SER A 17 -8.35 -4.91 -5.06
C SER A 17 -9.16 -3.97 -4.17
N PHE A 18 -9.41 -2.73 -4.61
CA PHE A 18 -10.32 -1.82 -3.91
C PHE A 18 -11.69 -2.46 -3.68
N LEU A 19 -12.13 -2.46 -2.42
CA LEU A 19 -13.35 -3.14 -1.96
C LEU A 19 -13.37 -4.65 -2.24
N GLY A 20 -12.18 -5.25 -2.41
CA GLY A 20 -11.94 -6.67 -2.67
C GLY A 20 -11.82 -7.51 -1.40
N GLY A 21 -11.06 -8.60 -1.47
CA GLY A 21 -10.95 -9.59 -0.41
C GLY A 21 -10.44 -9.02 0.90
N LEU A 22 -9.46 -8.10 0.84
CA LEU A 22 -8.86 -7.50 2.04
C LEU A 22 -9.64 -6.33 2.64
N SER A 23 -10.70 -5.86 1.98
CA SER A 23 -11.40 -4.60 2.33
C SER A 23 -11.98 -4.54 3.74
N SER A 24 -12.19 -5.68 4.39
CA SER A 24 -12.70 -5.77 5.77
C SER A 24 -11.64 -5.58 6.86
N LEU A 25 -10.35 -5.57 6.50
CA LEU A 25 -9.22 -5.50 7.43
C LEU A 25 -8.58 -4.12 7.41
N SER A 26 -8.24 -3.61 8.59
CA SER A 26 -7.53 -2.33 8.68
C SER A 26 -6.09 -2.49 8.20
N ALA A 27 -5.46 -1.39 7.80
CA ALA A 27 -4.03 -1.39 7.45
C ALA A 27 -3.17 -1.99 8.56
N ALA A 28 -3.49 -1.74 9.84
CA ALA A 28 -2.76 -2.31 10.97
C ALA A 28 -2.92 -3.84 11.10
N GLN A 29 -4.08 -4.40 10.74
CA GLN A 29 -4.28 -5.85 10.71
C GLN A 29 -3.51 -6.51 9.57
N LEU A 30 -3.41 -5.84 8.42
CA LEU A 30 -2.55 -6.28 7.31
C LEU A 30 -1.07 -6.22 7.72
N GLY A 31 -0.65 -5.12 8.35
CA GLY A 31 0.68 -4.95 8.93
C GLY A 31 1.02 -6.03 9.94
N GLU A 32 0.10 -6.39 10.84
CA GLU A 32 0.29 -7.52 11.78
C GLU A 32 0.66 -8.81 11.05
N VAL A 33 -0.07 -9.16 9.98
CA VAL A 33 0.19 -10.38 9.20
C VAL A 33 1.58 -10.35 8.56
N ALA A 34 1.95 -9.23 7.91
CA ALA A 34 3.25 -9.07 7.28
C ALA A 34 4.40 -9.14 8.29
N ILE A 35 4.28 -8.47 9.45
CA ILE A 35 5.29 -8.51 10.51
C ILE A 35 5.48 -9.93 11.04
N ARG A 36 4.38 -10.64 11.39
CA ARG A 36 4.45 -12.02 11.91
C ARG A 36 5.15 -12.95 10.91
N ALA A 37 4.83 -12.82 9.62
CA ALA A 37 5.44 -13.62 8.58
C ALA A 37 6.92 -13.30 8.40
N ALA A 38 7.31 -12.01 8.38
CA ALA A 38 8.70 -11.60 8.26
C ALA A 38 9.55 -12.09 9.44
N LEU A 39 9.08 -11.92 10.68
CA LEU A 39 9.78 -12.40 11.87
C LEU A 39 9.91 -13.92 11.89
N GLY A 40 8.82 -14.65 11.58
CA GLY A 40 8.83 -16.11 11.51
C GLY A 40 9.78 -16.66 10.45
N ARG A 41 9.88 -16.01 9.27
CA ARG A 41 10.83 -16.39 8.21
C ARG A 41 12.28 -16.12 8.58
N ALA A 42 12.53 -15.09 9.39
CA ALA A 42 13.87 -14.74 9.88
C ALA A 42 14.32 -15.57 11.09
N ASP A 43 13.41 -16.33 11.71
CA ASP A 43 13.62 -16.96 13.03
C ASP A 43 14.04 -15.94 14.10
N VAL A 44 13.37 -14.76 14.11
CA VAL A 44 13.63 -13.66 15.05
C VAL A 44 12.48 -13.57 16.05
N GLY A 45 12.82 -13.57 17.34
CA GLY A 45 11.85 -13.37 18.42
C GLY A 45 11.28 -11.95 18.42
N PRO A 46 9.97 -11.73 18.68
CA PRO A 46 9.39 -10.39 18.74
C PRO A 46 10.08 -9.48 19.77
N GLU A 47 10.63 -10.05 20.84
CA GLU A 47 11.39 -9.37 21.89
C GLU A 47 12.79 -8.89 21.47
N GLU A 48 13.29 -9.39 20.34
CA GLU A 48 14.58 -8.95 19.80
C GLU A 48 14.47 -7.70 18.93
N VAL A 49 13.24 -7.29 18.59
CA VAL A 49 12.97 -6.11 17.78
C VAL A 49 13.16 -4.85 18.62
N ASP A 50 14.09 -4.00 18.21
CA ASP A 50 14.39 -2.73 18.86
C ASP A 50 13.38 -1.65 18.46
N GLU A 51 12.88 -1.68 17.22
CA GLU A 51 11.91 -0.68 16.73
C GLU A 51 11.08 -1.19 15.54
N VAL A 52 9.88 -0.64 15.37
CA VAL A 52 9.00 -0.87 14.21
C VAL A 52 8.69 0.45 13.51
N ILE A 53 8.99 0.52 12.21
CA ILE A 53 8.77 1.71 11.39
C ILE A 53 7.93 1.30 10.18
N LEU A 54 6.68 1.75 10.11
CA LEU A 54 5.81 1.46 8.96
C LEU A 54 5.36 2.72 8.24
N GLY A 55 5.51 2.73 6.92
CA GLY A 55 4.86 3.70 6.06
C GLY A 55 3.34 3.51 6.05
N HIS A 56 2.57 4.58 6.24
CA HIS A 56 1.10 4.54 6.18
C HIS A 56 0.57 5.93 5.85
N VAL A 57 -0.11 6.10 4.73
CA VAL A 57 -0.54 7.40 4.21
C VAL A 57 -1.93 7.78 4.74
N LEU A 58 -2.91 6.89 4.58
CA LEU A 58 -4.32 7.19 4.88
C LEU A 58 -4.66 6.95 6.36
N GLN A 59 -4.12 7.81 7.22
CA GLN A 59 -4.24 7.66 8.68
C GLN A 59 -5.53 8.24 9.28
N ALA A 60 -6.39 8.84 8.46
CA ALA A 60 -7.65 9.44 8.92
C ALA A 60 -8.50 8.39 9.67
N ALA A 61 -8.80 8.68 10.94
CA ALA A 61 -9.55 7.78 11.83
C ALA A 61 -8.98 6.37 12.03
N ALA A 62 -7.70 6.12 11.69
CA ALA A 62 -7.03 4.82 11.88
C ALA A 62 -6.69 4.50 13.36
N GLY A 63 -7.06 5.36 14.30
CA GLY A 63 -6.71 5.25 15.71
C GLY A 63 -5.30 5.74 16.03
N GLN A 64 -4.90 5.66 17.31
CA GLN A 64 -3.57 6.09 17.74
C GLN A 64 -2.50 5.08 17.28
N GLY A 65 -1.45 5.59 16.65
CA GLY A 65 -0.27 4.81 16.25
C GLY A 65 -0.57 3.55 15.42
N PRO A 66 -0.95 3.65 14.14
CA PRO A 66 -1.24 2.47 13.32
C PRO A 66 -0.10 1.45 13.21
N ALA A 67 1.17 1.90 13.11
CA ALA A 67 2.33 0.99 13.17
C ALA A 67 2.44 0.29 14.53
N ARG A 68 2.09 1.00 15.61
CA ARG A 68 2.06 0.44 16.97
C ARG A 68 0.94 -0.58 17.13
N GLN A 69 -0.23 -0.36 16.51
CA GLN A 69 -1.32 -1.34 16.48
C GLN A 69 -0.87 -2.63 15.77
N ALA A 70 -0.19 -2.51 14.61
CA ALA A 70 0.37 -3.66 13.89
C ALA A 70 1.44 -4.39 14.70
N ALA A 71 2.39 -3.66 15.30
CA ALA A 71 3.45 -4.23 16.12
C ALA A 71 2.91 -5.02 17.32
N MET A 72 2.00 -4.40 18.09
CA MET A 72 1.35 -5.06 19.23
C MET A 72 0.52 -6.26 18.77
N GLY A 73 -0.20 -6.11 17.65
CA GLY A 73 -0.92 -7.19 16.99
C GLY A 73 -0.01 -8.36 16.66
N ALA A 74 1.21 -8.09 16.18
CA ALA A 74 2.21 -9.10 15.83
C ALA A 74 2.90 -9.77 17.05
N GLY A 75 2.63 -9.30 18.27
CA GLY A 75 3.24 -9.82 19.49
C GLY A 75 4.55 -9.13 19.88
N ILE A 76 4.92 -8.04 19.23
CA ILE A 76 6.08 -7.22 19.63
C ILE A 76 5.80 -6.59 21.00
N PRO A 77 6.76 -6.60 21.95
CA PRO A 77 6.53 -6.12 23.31
C PRO A 77 6.07 -4.66 23.38
N LYS A 78 5.36 -4.33 24.46
CA LYS A 78 4.89 -2.96 24.70
C LYS A 78 6.04 -1.99 24.98
N GLU A 79 7.20 -2.49 25.34
CA GLU A 79 8.41 -1.72 25.58
C GLU A 79 9.07 -1.24 24.28
N THR A 80 8.88 -1.96 23.16
CA THR A 80 9.46 -1.65 21.85
C THR A 80 8.76 -0.44 21.20
N PRO A 81 9.47 0.64 20.82
CA PRO A 81 8.88 1.75 20.09
C PRO A 81 8.34 1.31 18.72
N ALA A 82 7.23 1.93 18.31
CA ALA A 82 6.66 1.73 16.99
C ALA A 82 5.97 3.01 16.51
N TRP A 83 6.25 3.43 15.28
CA TRP A 83 5.70 4.66 14.73
C TRP A 83 5.49 4.58 13.23
N SER A 84 4.57 5.43 12.76
CA SER A 84 4.22 5.52 11.36
C SER A 84 4.87 6.75 10.73
N LEU A 85 5.30 6.61 9.48
CA LEU A 85 5.75 7.75 8.69
C LEU A 85 4.88 7.91 7.45
N ASN A 86 4.73 9.15 7.01
CA ASN A 86 4.01 9.47 5.78
C ASN A 86 4.93 10.27 4.85
N GLN A 87 5.34 9.60 3.77
CA GLN A 87 6.02 10.16 2.60
C GLN A 87 5.27 9.73 1.32
N ILE A 88 3.93 9.71 1.37
CA ILE A 88 3.02 9.28 0.29
C ILE A 88 3.44 7.90 -0.25
N CYS A 89 3.53 7.69 -1.55
CA CYS A 89 3.89 6.40 -2.16
C CYS A 89 5.30 5.93 -1.74
N GLY A 90 6.17 6.84 -1.31
CA GLY A 90 7.53 6.53 -0.85
C GLY A 90 7.61 6.04 0.59
N SER A 91 6.50 5.99 1.32
CA SER A 91 6.51 5.76 2.78
C SER A 91 7.15 4.43 3.18
N GLY A 92 6.76 3.32 2.53
CA GLY A 92 7.28 2.00 2.88
C GLY A 92 8.79 1.87 2.63
N LEU A 93 9.25 2.37 1.48
CA LEU A 93 10.69 2.35 1.15
C LEU A 93 11.50 3.33 2.02
N ARG A 94 10.92 4.48 2.38
CA ARG A 94 11.57 5.41 3.31
C ARG A 94 11.74 4.79 4.69
N ALA A 95 10.79 3.98 5.16
CA ALA A 95 10.91 3.27 6.43
C ALA A 95 12.15 2.35 6.44
N MET A 96 12.39 1.61 5.35
CA MET A 96 13.60 0.78 5.19
C MET A 96 14.88 1.62 5.23
N ALA A 97 14.88 2.78 4.55
CA ALA A 97 16.04 3.67 4.56
C ALA A 97 16.34 4.25 5.96
N ILE A 98 15.30 4.56 6.75
CA ILE A 98 15.46 5.04 8.14
C ILE A 98 15.94 3.91 9.05
N ALA A 99 15.40 2.70 8.92
CA ALA A 99 15.86 1.53 9.66
C ALA A 99 17.35 1.26 9.42
N ALA A 100 17.79 1.32 8.15
CA ALA A 100 19.20 1.20 7.81
C ALA A 100 20.05 2.31 8.46
N GLN A 101 19.55 3.55 8.50
CA GLN A 101 20.24 4.66 9.17
C GLN A 101 20.40 4.41 10.67
N GLN A 102 19.35 3.94 11.36
CA GLN A 102 19.41 3.64 12.79
C GLN A 102 20.40 2.52 13.12
N ILE A 103 20.42 1.46 12.30
CA ILE A 103 21.38 0.36 12.47
C ILE A 103 22.82 0.84 12.23
N GLN A 104 23.04 1.66 11.19
CA GLN A 104 24.36 2.23 10.90
C GLN A 104 24.88 3.15 12.00
N LEU A 105 23.99 3.88 12.67
CA LEU A 105 24.33 4.78 13.77
C LEU A 105 24.52 4.04 15.10
N GLY A 106 24.10 2.77 15.18
CA GLY A 106 24.17 1.96 16.39
C GLY A 106 23.02 2.21 17.37
N ASP A 107 21.95 2.86 16.94
CA ASP A 107 20.76 3.16 17.74
C ASP A 107 19.83 1.94 17.86
N ALA A 108 19.89 1.03 16.88
CA ALA A 108 19.11 -0.21 16.84
C ALA A 108 19.94 -1.35 16.23
N ARG A 109 19.58 -2.60 16.51
CA ARG A 109 20.17 -3.81 15.93
C ARG A 109 19.19 -4.51 14.99
N ILE A 110 17.93 -4.64 15.37
CA ILE A 110 16.87 -5.27 14.58
C ILE A 110 15.69 -4.31 14.50
N VAL A 111 15.35 -3.91 13.27
CA VAL A 111 14.23 -3.02 13.00
C VAL A 111 13.29 -3.69 12.00
N VAL A 112 12.01 -3.71 12.34
CA VAL A 112 10.96 -4.11 11.39
C VAL A 112 10.58 -2.87 10.58
N ALA A 113 10.80 -2.92 9.27
CA ALA A 113 10.54 -1.79 8.38
C ALA A 113 9.72 -2.22 7.16
N GLY A 114 8.77 -1.39 6.75
CA GLY A 114 7.88 -1.68 5.63
C GLY A 114 6.77 -0.65 5.46
N GLY A 115 5.66 -1.05 4.86
CA GLY A 115 4.46 -0.23 4.71
C GLY A 115 3.20 -0.98 5.09
N GLN A 116 2.11 -0.26 5.26
CA GLN A 116 0.76 -0.81 5.37
C GLN A 116 -0.23 0.22 4.84
N GLU A 117 -1.23 -0.24 4.10
CA GLU A 117 -2.27 0.62 3.57
C GLU A 117 -3.58 -0.15 3.37
N SER A 118 -4.69 0.54 3.58
CA SER A 118 -6.02 0.02 3.30
C SER A 118 -6.87 1.12 2.70
N MET A 119 -6.71 1.35 1.40
CA MET A 119 -7.48 2.36 0.66
C MET A 119 -8.99 2.10 0.75
N SER A 120 -9.40 0.84 0.84
CA SER A 120 -10.81 0.44 1.03
C SER A 120 -11.44 0.95 2.34
N GLN A 121 -10.64 1.23 3.37
CA GLN A 121 -11.13 1.71 4.68
C GLN A 121 -10.98 3.21 4.87
N ALA A 122 -10.50 3.94 3.87
CA ALA A 122 -10.38 5.38 3.93
C ALA A 122 -11.77 6.03 4.17
N PRO A 123 -11.96 6.77 5.27
CA PRO A 123 -13.25 7.35 5.57
C PRO A 123 -13.52 8.57 4.67
N HIS A 124 -14.78 8.94 4.57
CA HIS A 124 -15.12 10.32 4.20
C HIS A 124 -15.08 11.21 5.45
N ALA A 125 -14.63 12.46 5.32
CA ALA A 125 -14.41 13.37 6.44
C ALA A 125 -15.01 14.77 6.22
N GLN A 126 -15.25 15.49 7.31
CA GLN A 126 -15.64 16.90 7.29
C GLN A 126 -15.29 17.60 8.61
N ALA A 127 -14.91 18.88 8.52
CA ALA A 127 -14.57 19.73 9.66
C ALA A 127 -15.84 20.24 10.37
N LEU A 128 -16.38 19.45 11.31
CA LEU A 128 -17.63 19.78 12.01
C LEU A 128 -17.46 20.40 13.41
N ARG A 129 -16.23 20.52 13.92
CA ARG A 129 -15.99 20.94 15.31
C ARG A 129 -16.52 22.34 15.63
N THR A 130 -16.58 23.23 14.65
CA THR A 130 -17.15 24.59 14.76
C THR A 130 -18.62 24.67 14.34
N GLY A 131 -19.22 23.55 13.95
CA GLY A 131 -20.59 23.45 13.43
C GLY A 131 -20.75 23.91 11.97
N GLN A 132 -21.82 23.41 11.32
CA GLN A 132 -22.33 23.92 10.04
C GLN A 132 -23.62 24.69 10.33
N LYS A 133 -23.59 26.03 10.20
CA LYS A 133 -24.71 26.89 10.64
C LYS A 133 -25.98 26.71 9.80
N MET A 134 -25.84 26.63 8.48
CA MET A 134 -26.93 26.42 7.51
C MET A 134 -26.35 25.99 6.15
N GLY A 135 -27.16 25.34 5.30
CA GLY A 135 -26.78 24.91 3.95
C GLY A 135 -26.10 23.54 3.88
N ASP A 136 -25.74 23.13 2.67
CA ASP A 136 -25.22 21.79 2.36
C ASP A 136 -23.86 21.50 3.01
N LEU A 137 -23.62 20.23 3.29
CA LEU A 137 -22.37 19.72 3.88
C LEU A 137 -21.73 18.69 2.94
N LYS A 138 -20.67 19.10 2.23
CA LYS A 138 -19.89 18.19 1.41
C LYS A 138 -18.98 17.33 2.29
N LEU A 139 -18.97 16.01 2.07
CA LEU A 139 -17.96 15.13 2.66
C LEU A 139 -16.75 15.02 1.73
N ILE A 140 -15.56 15.09 2.31
CA ILE A 140 -14.27 14.96 1.61
C ILE A 140 -13.91 13.47 1.61
N ASP A 141 -13.60 12.92 0.44
CA ASP A 141 -13.02 11.59 0.33
C ASP A 141 -11.53 11.66 0.75
N THR A 142 -11.18 11.07 1.89
CA THR A 142 -9.80 11.14 2.43
C THR A 142 -8.81 10.33 1.61
N MET A 143 -9.24 9.29 0.90
CA MET A 143 -8.37 8.55 -0.02
C MET A 143 -7.87 9.49 -1.12
N ILE A 144 -8.79 10.28 -1.67
CA ILE A 144 -8.46 11.25 -2.71
C ILE A 144 -7.66 12.41 -2.11
N SER A 145 -8.17 13.07 -1.07
CA SER A 145 -7.56 14.29 -0.55
C SER A 145 -6.18 14.07 0.06
N ASP A 146 -5.97 12.96 0.77
CA ASP A 146 -4.78 12.74 1.56
C ASP A 146 -3.73 11.88 0.82
N GLY A 147 -4.15 11.15 -0.23
CA GLY A 147 -3.28 10.24 -0.97
C GLY A 147 -3.11 10.55 -2.47
N LEU A 148 -4.11 11.13 -3.14
CA LEU A 148 -4.17 11.16 -4.61
C LEU A 148 -4.40 12.55 -5.22
N TRP A 149 -4.42 13.59 -4.40
CA TRP A 149 -4.64 14.97 -4.84
C TRP A 149 -3.39 15.83 -4.62
N ASP A 150 -2.99 16.55 -5.66
CA ASP A 150 -1.85 17.46 -5.55
C ASP A 150 -2.24 18.70 -4.76
N SER A 151 -1.56 18.90 -3.62
CA SER A 151 -1.83 20.02 -2.71
C SER A 151 -1.46 21.39 -3.30
N PHE A 152 -0.66 21.45 -4.36
CA PHE A 152 -0.11 22.70 -4.90
C PHE A 152 -0.83 23.15 -6.17
N ASN A 153 -1.21 22.20 -7.02
CA ASN A 153 -1.79 22.42 -8.32
C ASN A 153 -3.29 22.13 -8.37
N GLY A 154 -3.86 21.46 -7.37
CA GLY A 154 -5.30 21.26 -7.25
C GLY A 154 -5.87 20.31 -8.31
N TYR A 155 -5.18 19.21 -8.60
CA TYR A 155 -5.67 18.14 -9.48
C TYR A 155 -5.29 16.75 -8.96
N HIS A 156 -5.88 15.70 -9.56
CA HIS A 156 -5.56 14.31 -9.24
C HIS A 156 -4.15 13.93 -9.71
N MET A 157 -3.49 12.99 -9.06
CA MET A 157 -2.21 12.39 -9.50
C MET A 157 -2.25 11.82 -10.94
N GLY A 158 -3.44 11.53 -11.44
CA GLY A 158 -3.59 11.09 -12.83
C GLY A 158 -3.28 12.21 -13.84
N GLN A 159 -3.50 13.46 -13.47
CA GLN A 159 -3.11 14.62 -14.27
C GLN A 159 -1.59 14.80 -14.32
N THR A 160 -0.85 14.45 -13.26
CA THR A 160 0.63 14.49 -13.32
C THR A 160 1.16 13.48 -14.32
N ALA A 161 0.54 12.30 -14.39
CA ALA A 161 0.87 11.29 -15.40
C ALA A 161 0.59 11.80 -16.83
N GLU A 162 -0.53 12.49 -17.06
CA GLU A 162 -0.80 13.15 -18.35
C GLU A 162 0.26 14.21 -18.67
N ASN A 163 0.64 15.05 -17.70
CA ASN A 163 1.67 16.08 -17.90
C ASN A 163 3.02 15.46 -18.31
N VAL A 164 3.39 14.32 -17.71
CA VAL A 164 4.60 13.58 -18.08
C VAL A 164 4.44 12.95 -19.47
N ALA A 165 3.30 12.33 -19.76
CA ALA A 165 3.05 11.74 -21.06
C ALA A 165 3.14 12.78 -22.19
N GLU A 166 2.58 13.98 -21.97
CA GLU A 166 2.69 15.10 -22.89
C GLU A 166 4.13 15.61 -23.00
N ALA A 167 4.80 15.92 -21.87
CA ALA A 167 6.15 16.49 -21.90
C ALA A 167 7.18 15.56 -22.56
N PHE A 168 7.02 14.24 -22.38
CA PHE A 168 7.92 13.23 -22.92
C PHE A 168 7.39 12.51 -24.16
N GLN A 169 6.23 12.93 -24.69
CA GLN A 169 5.60 12.39 -25.89
C GLN A 169 5.38 10.86 -25.81
N ILE A 170 4.98 10.37 -24.64
CA ILE A 170 4.70 8.95 -24.40
C ILE A 170 3.29 8.64 -24.91
N SER A 171 3.20 7.91 -26.01
CA SER A 171 1.91 7.69 -26.67
C SER A 171 0.99 6.80 -25.84
N ARG A 172 -0.32 6.91 -26.07
CA ARG A 172 -1.32 5.98 -25.52
C ARG A 172 -0.98 4.52 -25.86
N GLY A 173 -0.48 4.27 -27.07
CA GLY A 173 -0.08 2.94 -27.51
C GLY A 173 1.07 2.37 -26.68
N ASP A 174 2.07 3.19 -26.36
CA ASP A 174 3.20 2.78 -25.52
C ASP A 174 2.76 2.47 -24.09
N GLN A 175 1.88 3.31 -23.53
CA GLN A 175 1.32 3.13 -22.20
C GLN A 175 0.51 1.82 -22.10
N ASP A 176 -0.37 1.56 -23.07
CA ASP A 176 -1.19 0.35 -23.10
C ASP A 176 -0.34 -0.91 -23.34
N ALA A 177 0.66 -0.84 -24.23
CA ALA A 177 1.59 -1.94 -24.46
C ALA A 177 2.39 -2.29 -23.20
N PHE A 178 2.87 -1.27 -22.48
CA PHE A 178 3.54 -1.46 -21.19
C PHE A 178 2.61 -2.10 -20.15
N ALA A 179 1.36 -1.64 -20.07
CA ALA A 179 0.37 -2.16 -19.13
C ALA A 179 0.00 -3.63 -19.39
N VAL A 180 -0.25 -3.99 -20.65
CA VAL A 180 -0.54 -5.38 -21.05
C VAL A 180 0.67 -6.28 -20.77
N ALA A 181 1.88 -5.82 -21.09
CA ALA A 181 3.09 -6.56 -20.75
C ALA A 181 3.26 -6.74 -19.24
N SER A 182 2.86 -5.75 -18.42
CA SER A 182 2.86 -5.85 -16.96
C SER A 182 1.90 -6.94 -16.47
N GLN A 183 0.64 -6.91 -16.93
CA GLN A 183 -0.38 -7.91 -16.57
C GLN A 183 0.04 -9.33 -16.95
N ASN A 184 0.55 -9.52 -18.17
CA ASN A 184 0.97 -10.84 -18.65
C ASN A 184 2.19 -11.38 -17.88
N LYS A 185 3.12 -10.51 -17.46
CA LYS A 185 4.23 -10.90 -16.57
C LYS A 185 3.72 -11.30 -15.18
N ALA A 186 2.78 -10.56 -14.62
CA ALA A 186 2.20 -10.84 -13.30
C ALA A 186 1.40 -12.15 -13.32
N GLU A 187 0.58 -12.38 -14.35
CA GLU A 187 -0.12 -13.64 -14.60
C GLU A 187 0.85 -14.82 -14.69
N ALA A 188 1.91 -14.70 -15.51
CA ALA A 188 2.91 -15.75 -15.65
C ALA A 188 3.66 -16.02 -14.33
N ALA A 189 3.98 -14.98 -13.56
CA ALA A 189 4.63 -15.11 -12.26
C ALA A 189 3.73 -15.81 -11.23
N GLN A 190 2.46 -15.43 -11.17
CA GLN A 190 1.48 -16.05 -10.27
C GLN A 190 1.20 -17.52 -10.66
N ALA A 191 1.06 -17.81 -11.96
CA ALA A 191 0.87 -19.19 -12.44
C ALA A 191 2.08 -20.09 -12.18
N ALA A 192 3.29 -19.50 -12.15
CA ALA A 192 4.53 -20.20 -11.86
C ALA A 192 4.90 -20.23 -10.37
N GLY A 193 4.03 -19.74 -9.46
CA GLY A 193 4.27 -19.74 -8.01
C GLY A 193 5.40 -18.81 -7.56
N ARG A 194 5.77 -17.80 -8.36
CA ARG A 194 6.91 -16.91 -8.05
C ARG A 194 6.65 -15.97 -6.87
N PHE A 195 5.40 -15.83 -6.44
CA PHE A 195 5.00 -15.00 -5.30
C PHE A 195 4.80 -15.81 -4.01
N ASP A 196 4.85 -17.15 -4.09
CA ASP A 196 4.49 -18.03 -2.98
C ASP A 196 5.41 -17.82 -1.77
N ASP A 197 6.70 -17.56 -2.01
CA ASP A 197 7.69 -17.34 -0.95
C ASP A 197 7.55 -15.97 -0.26
N GLU A 198 7.04 -14.95 -0.95
CA GLU A 198 6.92 -13.58 -0.42
C GLU A 198 5.55 -13.30 0.20
N ILE A 199 4.48 -13.94 -0.28
CA ILE A 199 3.11 -13.73 0.22
C ILE A 199 2.89 -14.42 1.56
N ALA A 200 2.36 -13.67 2.52
CA ALA A 200 1.82 -14.15 3.78
C ALA A 200 0.28 -14.23 3.64
N PRO A 201 -0.32 -15.43 3.64
CA PRO A 201 -1.77 -15.59 3.51
C PRO A 201 -2.53 -14.85 4.62
N VAL A 202 -3.60 -14.16 4.23
CA VAL A 202 -4.44 -13.38 5.14
C VAL A 202 -5.73 -14.16 5.42
N THR A 203 -5.98 -14.48 6.69
CA THR A 203 -7.21 -15.17 7.10
C THR A 203 -8.23 -14.19 7.66
N ILE A 204 -9.37 -14.09 6.99
CA ILE A 204 -10.49 -13.23 7.36
C ILE A 204 -11.51 -14.07 8.12
N LYS A 205 -11.71 -13.76 9.40
CA LYS A 205 -12.64 -14.50 10.25
C LYS A 205 -14.08 -14.15 9.91
N GLY A 206 -14.87 -15.15 9.54
CA GLY A 206 -16.27 -14.99 9.15
C GLY A 206 -17.22 -15.81 10.01
N ARG A 207 -18.47 -15.33 10.14
CA ARG A 207 -19.53 -16.08 10.86
C ARG A 207 -19.86 -17.44 10.21
N LYS A 208 -19.60 -17.59 8.92
CA LYS A 208 -19.86 -18.80 8.12
C LYS A 208 -18.59 -19.65 7.90
N GLY A 209 -17.50 -19.30 8.56
CA GLY A 209 -16.17 -19.87 8.33
C GLY A 209 -15.17 -18.79 7.92
N ASP A 210 -13.90 -19.14 8.03
CA ASP A 210 -12.79 -18.28 7.68
C ASP A 210 -12.54 -18.31 6.17
N VAL A 211 -12.17 -17.15 5.62
CA VAL A 211 -11.78 -16.99 4.21
C VAL A 211 -10.30 -16.69 4.17
N VAL A 212 -9.54 -17.44 3.37
CA VAL A 212 -8.12 -17.16 3.16
C VAL A 212 -7.95 -16.43 1.84
N VAL A 213 -7.26 -15.29 1.90
CA VAL A 213 -6.79 -14.55 0.73
C VAL A 213 -5.28 -14.77 0.65
N ASP A 214 -4.83 -15.45 -0.39
CA ASP A 214 -3.43 -15.89 -0.57
C ASP A 214 -2.86 -15.52 -1.95
N LYS A 215 -3.61 -14.77 -2.76
CA LYS A 215 -3.23 -14.37 -4.12
C LYS A 215 -3.56 -12.91 -4.37
N ASP A 216 -2.69 -12.25 -5.11
CA ASP A 216 -2.93 -10.88 -5.60
C ASP A 216 -4.19 -10.84 -6.48
N GLU A 217 -5.11 -9.93 -6.18
CA GLU A 217 -6.45 -9.88 -6.79
C GLU A 217 -6.52 -8.98 -8.03
N TYR A 218 -5.57 -8.04 -8.17
CA TYR A 218 -5.62 -6.99 -9.19
C TYR A 218 -5.08 -7.43 -10.57
N ILE A 219 -4.57 -8.66 -10.66
CA ILE A 219 -4.03 -9.23 -11.91
C ILE A 219 -5.19 -9.58 -12.85
N ARG A 220 -5.18 -9.00 -14.05
CA ARG A 220 -6.14 -9.27 -15.12
C ARG A 220 -5.59 -10.33 -16.06
N HIS A 221 -5.95 -11.58 -15.81
CA HIS A 221 -5.57 -12.72 -16.66
C HIS A 221 -6.02 -12.55 -18.11
N GLY A 222 -5.14 -12.91 -19.05
CA GLY A 222 -5.41 -12.81 -20.48
C GLY A 222 -5.54 -11.37 -20.99
N ALA A 223 -4.79 -10.43 -20.40
CA ALA A 223 -4.78 -9.05 -20.86
C ALA A 223 -4.26 -8.96 -22.32
N THR A 224 -5.00 -8.24 -23.15
CA THR A 224 -4.70 -8.01 -24.57
C THR A 224 -4.72 -6.53 -24.89
N LEU A 225 -3.99 -6.12 -25.93
CA LEU A 225 -3.96 -4.72 -26.36
C LEU A 225 -5.33 -4.30 -26.93
N GLU A 226 -6.04 -5.21 -27.59
CA GLU A 226 -7.37 -4.99 -28.12
C GLU A 226 -8.37 -4.64 -27.00
N ALA A 227 -8.24 -5.29 -25.83
CA ALA A 227 -9.10 -5.03 -24.68
C ALA A 227 -8.86 -3.65 -24.05
N THR A 228 -7.69 -3.01 -24.24
CA THR A 228 -7.42 -1.68 -23.69
C THR A 228 -7.95 -0.54 -24.56
N GLN A 229 -8.07 -0.76 -25.88
CA GLN A 229 -8.46 0.27 -26.87
C GLN A 229 -9.82 0.90 -26.58
N GLY A 230 -10.76 0.14 -26.01
CA GLY A 230 -12.11 0.64 -25.67
C GLY A 230 -12.17 1.53 -24.42
N LEU A 231 -11.07 1.63 -23.65
CA LEU A 231 -11.06 2.36 -22.38
C LEU A 231 -10.92 3.87 -22.59
N LYS A 232 -11.84 4.60 -21.95
CA LYS A 232 -11.85 6.06 -21.94
C LYS A 232 -10.74 6.61 -21.05
N PRO A 233 -10.19 7.78 -21.38
CA PRO A 233 -9.31 8.52 -20.49
C PRO A 233 -9.94 8.74 -19.11
N ALA A 234 -9.15 8.56 -18.04
CA ALA A 234 -9.65 8.58 -16.67
C ALA A 234 -9.56 9.97 -16.01
N PHE A 235 -8.63 10.82 -16.46
CA PHE A 235 -8.28 12.05 -15.74
C PHE A 235 -8.40 13.33 -16.57
N ALA A 236 -8.19 13.25 -17.88
CA ALA A 236 -8.39 14.35 -18.82
C ALA A 236 -9.28 13.90 -19.99
N LYS A 237 -10.16 14.78 -20.49
CA LYS A 237 -11.15 14.42 -21.53
C LYS A 237 -10.52 13.80 -22.79
N GLU A 238 -9.42 14.40 -23.24
CA GLU A 238 -8.64 13.95 -24.41
C GLU A 238 -7.29 13.35 -23.95
N GLY A 239 -7.28 12.75 -22.76
CA GLY A 239 -6.08 12.20 -22.12
C GLY A 239 -5.61 10.86 -22.69
N SER A 240 -4.43 10.44 -22.27
CA SER A 240 -3.81 9.16 -22.61
C SER A 240 -3.89 8.14 -21.48
N VAL A 241 -4.08 8.59 -20.24
CA VAL A 241 -4.09 7.74 -19.06
C VAL A 241 -5.49 7.15 -18.84
N THR A 242 -5.56 5.83 -18.66
CA THR A 242 -6.79 5.05 -18.48
C THR A 242 -6.70 4.12 -17.28
N ALA A 243 -7.83 3.50 -16.92
CA ALA A 243 -7.87 2.47 -15.89
C ALA A 243 -7.07 1.19 -16.23
N ALA A 244 -6.61 0.99 -17.48
CA ALA A 244 -5.74 -0.14 -17.82
C ALA A 244 -4.26 0.19 -17.66
N ASN A 245 -3.86 1.44 -17.93
CA ASN A 245 -2.46 1.85 -17.95
C ASN A 245 -2.04 2.71 -16.74
N ALA A 246 -2.94 2.88 -15.78
CA ALA A 246 -2.67 3.33 -14.42
C ALA A 246 -2.84 2.18 -13.41
N SER A 247 -2.19 2.29 -12.25
CA SER A 247 -2.43 1.35 -11.15
C SER A 247 -3.82 1.51 -10.54
N GLY A 248 -4.25 0.49 -9.80
CA GLY A 248 -5.48 0.53 -9.04
C GLY A 248 -5.40 1.30 -7.74
N LEU A 249 -6.51 1.24 -7.02
CA LEU A 249 -6.59 1.47 -5.59
C LEU A 249 -6.55 0.09 -4.94
N ASN A 250 -5.73 -0.08 -3.90
CA ASN A 250 -5.38 -1.40 -3.40
C ASN A 250 -5.17 -1.41 -1.88
N ASP A 251 -5.27 -2.59 -1.29
CA ASP A 251 -5.00 -2.83 0.13
C ASP A 251 -3.84 -3.81 0.28
N GLY A 252 -2.95 -3.59 1.26
CA GLY A 252 -1.84 -4.50 1.53
C GLY A 252 -0.85 -3.97 2.58
N ALA A 253 0.09 -4.83 2.99
CA ALA A 253 1.22 -4.49 3.84
C ALA A 253 2.48 -5.25 3.42
#